data_AF-B4R0N4-F1
#
_entry.id   AF-B4R0N4-F1
#
_cell.length_a   1.000
_cell.length_b   1.000
_cell.length_c   1.000
_cell.angle_alpha   90.00
_cell.angle_beta   90.00
_cell.angle_gamma   90.00
#
_symmetry.space_group_name_H-M   'P 1'
#
loop_
_entity.id
_entity.type
_entity.pdbx_description
1 polymer ?
#
loop_
_entity_poly.entity_id
_entity_poly.type
_entity_poly.pdbx_seq_one_letter_code
_entity_poly.pdbx_strand_id
1 'polypeptide(L)'
;MEKLASAKSCLKLLQVMPGVQQAALLPGGGLGVLASPLQNLIQMQQVRHRQTKHWRPEFKRLRKFKFVKMDLPNLREKPEDITKEEMRSRMKERGVLPPRPWMERPFHISCTGGIFEAYVPPEGDGKKSIISTSGAKQKFEFLEKKSKSLMAAHTHMAAKDKYKIREFVSERCYPEMMHNVKDKTIRWKFLQSLEPPRVVHARVTEVITKENQFAQVTVRFHSQQMLAIYDRFGRLMHGSEIITKDVLEYVVFEKHISNEYGKWRLHDKIIPDWLPAKQPAPITYRLIEDAEEPPKELSAGDAEVKQVDSVSEQPKEQLQLATPVESHTKPSLSI
;
A
#
# COMPACT_ATOMS: atom_id res chain seq x y z
N MET A 1 -56.13 12.68 -32.62
CA MET A 1 -55.75 11.98 -33.86
C MET A 1 -54.56 11.08 -33.50
N GLU A 2 -54.79 9.82 -33.13
CA GLU A 2 -54.91 8.64 -34.00
C GLU A 2 -53.61 7.81 -34.05
N LYS A 3 -53.69 6.58 -33.49
CA LYS A 3 -53.23 5.26 -33.99
C LYS A 3 -51.74 5.09 -34.39
N LEU A 4 -50.95 4.22 -33.74
CA LEU A 4 -50.92 2.73 -33.72
C LEU A 4 -50.36 2.03 -34.98
N ALA A 5 -49.21 1.35 -34.83
CA ALA A 5 -48.77 0.06 -35.44
C ALA A 5 -47.23 -0.03 -35.29
N SER A 6 -46.57 -1.04 -34.70
CA SER A 6 -46.66 -2.51 -34.78
C SER A 6 -45.98 -3.12 -36.02
N ALA A 7 -44.86 -3.82 -35.82
CA ALA A 7 -44.23 -4.71 -36.79
C ALA A 7 -43.53 -5.90 -36.10
N LYS A 8 -44.30 -6.91 -35.70
CA LYS A 8 -43.79 -8.28 -35.46
C LYS A 8 -43.91 -9.05 -36.78
N SER A 9 -42.80 -9.50 -37.39
CA SER A 9 -42.73 -10.76 -38.15
C SER A 9 -41.33 -10.98 -38.77
N CYS A 10 -40.59 -11.97 -38.25
CA CYS A 10 -39.80 -12.91 -39.07
C CYS A 10 -39.22 -14.03 -38.17
N LEU A 11 -40.10 -14.94 -37.77
CA LEU A 11 -39.74 -16.22 -37.17
C LEU A 11 -40.36 -17.30 -38.07
N LYS A 12 -39.60 -17.78 -39.06
CA LYS A 12 -39.84 -19.02 -39.84
C LYS A 12 -38.76 -19.21 -40.91
N LEU A 13 -37.81 -20.11 -40.66
CA LEU A 13 -37.27 -21.05 -41.65
C LEU A 13 -36.42 -22.09 -40.92
N LEU A 14 -37.14 -23.11 -40.45
CA LEU A 14 -36.63 -24.38 -39.95
C LEU A 14 -37.04 -25.44 -40.99
N GLN A 15 -36.30 -26.55 -41.08
CA GLN A 15 -36.35 -27.53 -42.21
C GLN A 15 -35.61 -26.98 -43.45
N VAL A 16 -34.79 -27.74 -44.18
CA VAL A 16 -34.87 -29.17 -44.52
C VAL A 16 -33.48 -29.86 -44.47
N MET A 17 -33.42 -31.10 -44.00
CA MET A 17 -32.45 -32.12 -44.44
C MET A 17 -33.21 -33.21 -45.22
N PRO A 18 -32.61 -33.89 -46.21
CA PRO A 18 -32.21 -35.29 -45.95
C PRO A 18 -30.96 -35.75 -46.72
N GLY A 19 -30.46 -36.96 -46.41
CA GLY A 19 -29.45 -37.66 -47.22
C GLY A 19 -28.59 -38.65 -46.44
N VAL A 20 -29.04 -39.90 -46.29
CA VAL A 20 -28.31 -41.00 -45.64
C VAL A 20 -27.91 -42.03 -46.70
N GLN A 21 -26.72 -42.66 -46.55
CA GLN A 21 -26.23 -43.95 -47.09
C GLN A 21 -24.75 -43.84 -47.54
N GLN A 22 -23.90 -44.87 -47.47
CA GLN A 22 -23.83 -46.10 -46.66
C GLN A 22 -22.39 -46.64 -46.78
N ALA A 23 -21.84 -47.29 -45.75
CA ALA A 23 -20.50 -47.87 -45.82
C ALA A 23 -20.52 -49.29 -46.42
N ALA A 24 -19.53 -49.63 -47.25
CA ALA A 24 -19.27 -50.97 -47.76
C ALA A 24 -17.79 -51.35 -47.54
N LEU A 25 -17.54 -52.62 -47.22
CA LEU A 25 -16.25 -53.20 -46.81
C LEU A 25 -15.73 -54.19 -47.86
N LEU A 26 -14.50 -54.70 -47.62
CA LEU A 26 -13.82 -55.86 -48.23
C LEU A 26 -12.84 -55.53 -49.40
N PRO A 27 -11.83 -56.39 -49.68
CA PRO A 27 -10.70 -56.58 -48.75
C PRO A 27 -9.32 -56.68 -49.44
N GLY A 28 -8.24 -56.48 -48.66
CA GLY A 28 -6.95 -57.15 -48.90
C GLY A 28 -5.74 -56.28 -49.29
N GLY A 29 -4.62 -56.56 -48.61
CA GLY A 29 -3.26 -56.46 -49.17
C GLY A 29 -2.57 -55.08 -49.19
N GLY A 30 -1.53 -54.92 -48.37
CA GLY A 30 -0.42 -53.99 -48.69
C GLY A 30 -0.17 -52.88 -47.67
N LEU A 31 1.06 -52.82 -47.18
CA LEU A 31 1.59 -51.84 -46.22
C LEU A 31 1.39 -50.37 -46.65
N GLY A 32 1.11 -49.47 -45.70
CA GLY A 32 1.37 -48.03 -45.88
C GLY A 32 0.52 -47.06 -45.06
N VAL A 33 1.09 -46.59 -43.94
CA VAL A 33 0.87 -45.27 -43.28
C VAL A 33 -0.39 -44.47 -43.68
N LEU A 34 -1.41 -44.44 -42.82
CA LEU A 34 -2.26 -43.25 -42.59
C LEU A 34 -2.83 -43.25 -41.16
N ALA A 35 -2.42 -42.26 -40.36
CA ALA A 35 -3.06 -41.98 -39.07
C ALA A 35 -4.40 -41.26 -39.27
N SER A 36 -5.40 -41.60 -38.44
CA SER A 36 -6.80 -41.21 -38.61
C SER A 36 -7.05 -39.69 -38.62
N PRO A 37 -7.93 -39.16 -39.49
CA PRO A 37 -8.14 -37.71 -39.67
C PRO A 37 -8.96 -37.02 -38.55
N LEU A 38 -9.25 -37.70 -37.44
CA LEU A 38 -10.24 -37.28 -36.44
C LEU A 38 -9.72 -36.35 -35.33
N GLN A 39 -8.41 -36.08 -35.23
CA GLN A 39 -7.86 -35.20 -34.19
C GLN A 39 -7.87 -33.70 -34.56
N ASN A 40 -8.09 -33.33 -35.82
CA ASN A 40 -8.06 -31.93 -36.26
C ASN A 40 -9.40 -31.17 -36.09
N LEU A 41 -10.45 -31.81 -35.55
CA LEU A 41 -11.80 -31.21 -35.52
C LEU A 41 -12.04 -30.20 -34.38
N ILE A 42 -11.18 -30.14 -33.34
CA ILE A 42 -11.42 -29.32 -32.13
C ILE A 42 -10.27 -28.34 -31.84
N GLN A 43 -9.65 -27.82 -32.90
CA GLN A 43 -9.04 -26.48 -32.84
C GLN A 43 -9.15 -25.76 -34.19
N MET A 44 -10.35 -25.73 -34.76
CA MET A 44 -10.79 -24.55 -35.51
C MET A 44 -10.83 -23.37 -34.53
N GLN A 45 -9.66 -22.78 -34.29
CA GLN A 45 -9.55 -21.45 -33.73
C GLN A 45 -10.49 -20.57 -34.56
N GLN A 46 -11.49 -19.95 -33.91
CA GLN A 46 -12.34 -18.98 -34.59
C GLN A 46 -11.46 -17.83 -35.05
N VAL A 47 -10.91 -17.94 -36.27
CA VAL A 47 -10.40 -16.84 -37.05
C VAL A 47 -11.63 -16.03 -37.43
N ARG A 48 -12.12 -15.26 -36.46
CA ARG A 48 -13.13 -14.26 -36.69
C ARG A 48 -12.49 -13.27 -37.65
N HIS A 49 -12.77 -13.42 -38.95
CA HIS A 49 -12.54 -12.39 -39.95
C HIS A 49 -13.47 -11.21 -39.62
N ARG A 50 -13.15 -10.49 -38.52
CA ARG A 50 -13.74 -9.22 -38.16
C ARG A 50 -13.27 -8.21 -39.18
N GLN A 51 -13.93 -8.18 -40.34
CA GLN A 51 -13.90 -7.07 -41.29
C GLN A 51 -14.62 -5.84 -40.71
N THR A 52 -14.35 -5.49 -39.45
CA THR A 52 -14.84 -4.28 -38.79
C THR A 52 -14.06 -3.03 -39.19
N LYS A 53 -13.15 -3.16 -40.16
CA LYS A 53 -12.37 -2.09 -40.78
C LYS A 53 -12.87 -1.90 -42.21
N HIS A 54 -13.62 -0.83 -42.46
CA HIS A 54 -14.14 -0.53 -43.79
C HIS A 54 -12.99 -0.41 -44.82
N TRP A 55 -13.13 -1.09 -45.96
CA TRP A 55 -12.02 -1.32 -46.88
C TRP A 55 -11.66 -0.08 -47.72
N ARG A 56 -12.63 0.81 -47.97
CA ARG A 56 -12.50 2.00 -48.83
C ARG A 56 -11.25 2.84 -48.51
N PRO A 57 -10.59 3.44 -49.53
CA PRO A 57 -9.38 4.24 -49.34
C PRO A 57 -9.52 5.43 -48.39
N GLU A 58 -10.68 6.09 -48.37
CA GLU A 58 -11.03 7.21 -47.49
C GLU A 58 -10.68 6.92 -46.01
N PHE A 59 -11.06 5.73 -45.53
CA PHE A 59 -10.83 5.30 -44.15
C PHE A 59 -9.41 4.77 -43.90
N LYS A 60 -8.49 4.81 -44.88
CA LYS A 60 -7.08 4.38 -44.69
C LYS A 60 -6.36 5.26 -43.66
N ARG A 61 -6.62 6.58 -43.66
CA ARG A 61 -6.08 7.52 -42.65
C ARG A 61 -6.60 7.18 -41.25
N LEU A 62 -7.91 7.03 -41.09
CA LEU A 62 -8.56 6.65 -39.82
C LEU A 62 -8.10 5.27 -39.31
N ARG A 63 -7.87 4.30 -40.21
CA ARG A 63 -7.28 2.99 -39.86
C ARG A 63 -5.84 3.10 -39.32
N LYS A 64 -5.05 4.10 -39.76
CA LYS A 64 -3.73 4.41 -39.22
C LYS A 64 -3.84 5.09 -37.84
N PHE A 65 -4.70 6.10 -37.72
CA PHE A 65 -4.90 6.85 -36.46
C PHE A 65 -5.48 6.03 -35.29
N LYS A 66 -6.06 4.84 -35.55
CA LYS A 66 -6.44 3.90 -34.48
C LYS A 66 -5.25 3.48 -33.60
N PHE A 67 -4.04 3.43 -34.15
CA PHE A 67 -2.83 3.04 -33.42
C PHE A 67 -2.04 4.28 -33.02
N VAL A 68 -2.43 4.91 -31.91
CA VAL A 68 -1.63 5.97 -31.30
C VAL A 68 -0.51 5.30 -30.51
N LYS A 69 0.74 5.57 -30.90
CA LYS A 69 1.91 5.21 -30.08
C LYS A 69 1.90 6.13 -28.86
N MET A 70 1.86 5.55 -27.67
CA MET A 70 1.98 6.26 -26.40
C MET A 70 3.27 5.81 -25.74
N ASP A 71 4.16 6.74 -25.44
CA ASP A 71 5.41 6.44 -24.77
C ASP A 71 5.11 6.16 -23.29
N LEU A 72 5.45 4.94 -22.86
CA LEU A 72 5.20 4.47 -21.50
C LEU A 72 6.23 5.10 -20.55
N PRO A 73 5.82 5.61 -19.37
CA PRO A 73 6.78 6.04 -18.36
C PRO A 73 7.71 4.90 -17.92
N ASN A 74 9.00 5.20 -17.74
CA ASN A 74 9.96 4.26 -17.16
C ASN A 74 9.60 3.96 -15.70
N LEU A 75 9.03 2.79 -15.42
CA LEU A 75 8.61 2.38 -14.07
C LEU A 75 9.76 2.14 -13.08
N ARG A 76 11.02 2.11 -13.53
CA ARG A 76 12.20 1.86 -12.70
C ARG A 76 12.81 3.12 -12.10
N GLU A 77 12.53 4.29 -12.67
CA GLU A 77 13.09 5.56 -12.21
C GLU A 77 12.22 6.12 -11.09
N LYS A 78 12.81 6.38 -9.91
CA LYS A 78 12.08 7.06 -8.83
C LYS A 78 11.98 8.55 -9.15
N PRO A 79 10.88 9.22 -8.77
CA PRO A 79 10.73 10.66 -8.99
C PRO A 79 11.71 11.51 -8.18
N GLU A 80 12.37 10.92 -7.18
CA GLU A 80 13.37 11.55 -6.30
C GLU A 80 14.74 11.70 -6.97
N ASP A 81 15.11 10.78 -7.87
CA ASP A 81 16.41 10.77 -8.56
C ASP A 81 16.44 11.74 -9.77
N ILE A 82 15.28 12.26 -10.18
CA ILE A 82 15.13 13.13 -11.36
C ILE A 82 15.55 14.56 -10.99
N THR A 83 16.60 15.06 -11.63
CA THR A 83 17.00 16.47 -11.45
C THR A 83 15.91 17.43 -11.92
N LYS A 84 15.88 18.65 -11.38
CA LYS A 84 14.89 19.68 -11.76
C LYS A 84 14.96 20.02 -13.26
N GLU A 85 16.12 19.82 -13.90
CA GLU A 85 16.33 20.06 -15.32
C GLU A 85 15.78 18.93 -16.19
N GLU A 86 16.01 17.66 -15.80
CA GLU A 86 15.39 16.50 -16.45
C GLU A 86 13.87 16.47 -16.26
N MET A 87 13.38 16.90 -15.09
CA MET A 87 11.94 17.10 -14.90
C MET A 87 11.39 18.15 -15.88
N ARG A 88 12.16 19.21 -16.15
CA ARG A 88 11.81 20.27 -17.10
C ARG A 88 11.92 19.80 -18.56
N SER A 89 12.89 18.95 -18.91
CA SER A 89 12.95 18.34 -20.25
C SER A 89 11.77 17.39 -20.46
N ARG A 90 11.48 16.51 -19.50
CA ARG A 90 10.32 15.60 -19.52
C ARG A 90 8.99 16.36 -19.62
N MET A 91 8.84 17.49 -18.93
CA MET A 91 7.67 18.37 -19.06
C MET A 91 7.55 18.95 -20.48
N LYS A 92 8.66 19.43 -21.07
CA LYS A 92 8.70 19.92 -22.45
C LYS A 92 8.39 18.81 -23.48
N GLU A 93 9.00 17.63 -23.35
CA GLU A 93 8.78 16.45 -24.20
C GLU A 93 7.32 16.01 -24.18
N ARG A 94 6.70 15.99 -22.99
CA ARG A 94 5.27 15.66 -22.81
C ARG A 94 4.33 16.80 -23.22
N GLY A 95 4.85 17.96 -23.60
CA GLY A 95 4.05 19.16 -23.91
C GLY A 95 3.28 19.73 -22.71
N VAL A 96 3.65 19.37 -21.48
CA VAL A 96 2.98 19.80 -20.25
C VAL A 96 3.68 21.03 -19.70
N LEU A 97 2.94 22.13 -19.61
CA LEU A 97 3.43 23.34 -18.93
C LEU A 97 3.53 23.11 -17.42
N PRO A 98 4.53 23.69 -16.73
CA PRO A 98 4.57 23.67 -15.28
C PRO A 98 3.33 24.39 -14.70
N PRO A 99 2.82 23.96 -13.53
CA PRO A 99 1.70 24.63 -12.88
C PRO A 99 2.04 26.09 -12.55
N ARG A 100 1.03 26.97 -12.56
CA ARG A 100 1.21 28.38 -12.18
C ARG A 100 1.61 28.46 -10.69
N PRO A 101 2.56 29.33 -10.31
CA PRO A 101 3.05 29.38 -8.93
C PRO A 101 2.09 30.10 -7.96
N TRP A 102 1.21 30.97 -8.44
CA TRP A 102 0.17 31.59 -7.61
C TRP A 102 -1.07 30.69 -7.54
N MET A 103 -1.59 30.50 -6.33
CA MET A 103 -2.83 29.77 -6.08
C MET A 103 -3.95 30.77 -5.79
N GLU A 104 -4.90 30.91 -6.70
CA GLU A 104 -6.09 31.78 -6.51
C GLU A 104 -7.00 31.31 -5.37
N ARG A 105 -6.96 30.01 -5.07
CA ARG A 105 -7.75 29.37 -4.02
C ARG A 105 -6.81 28.53 -3.13
N PRO A 106 -6.54 28.95 -1.89
CA PRO A 106 -5.80 28.14 -0.93
C PRO A 106 -6.48 26.79 -0.69
N PHE A 107 -5.69 25.75 -0.42
CA PHE A 107 -6.23 24.46 -0.01
C PHE A 107 -6.73 24.52 1.44
N HIS A 108 -8.02 24.25 1.65
CA HIS A 108 -8.57 24.07 2.98
C HIS A 108 -8.18 22.70 3.53
N ILE A 109 -7.44 22.70 4.63
CA ILE A 109 -6.89 21.51 5.27
C ILE A 109 -7.67 21.23 6.56
N SER A 110 -8.32 20.07 6.64
CA SER A 110 -9.19 19.67 7.76
C SER A 110 -8.46 18.89 8.87
N CYS A 111 -7.28 18.37 8.58
CA CYS A 111 -6.41 17.72 9.56
C CYS A 111 -4.94 17.99 9.26
N THR A 112 -4.09 17.83 10.26
CA THR A 112 -2.64 18.02 10.13
C THR A 112 -1.98 16.87 9.33
N GLY A 113 -0.67 16.96 9.08
CA GLY A 113 0.09 15.91 8.39
C GLY A 113 0.55 14.75 9.30
N GLY A 114 0.49 14.92 10.62
CA GLY A 114 1.00 13.97 11.60
C GLY A 114 1.02 14.55 13.02
N ILE A 115 1.49 13.76 13.98
CA ILE A 115 1.57 14.16 15.38
C ILE A 115 2.63 15.26 15.56
N PHE A 116 2.32 16.33 16.31
CA PHE A 116 3.26 17.43 16.57
C PHE A 116 4.40 17.03 17.53
N GLU A 117 4.03 16.50 18.69
CA GLU A 117 4.94 16.03 19.74
C GLU A 117 4.45 14.65 20.15
N ALA A 118 5.10 13.61 19.61
CA ALA A 118 4.73 12.24 19.89
C ALA A 118 5.04 11.93 21.36
N TYR A 119 4.01 11.60 22.13
CA TYR A 119 4.19 11.13 23.50
C TYR A 119 4.96 9.81 23.50
N VAL A 120 6.16 9.80 24.10
CA VAL A 120 6.97 8.60 24.29
C VAL A 120 6.49 7.86 25.55
N PRO A 121 5.92 6.65 25.43
CA PRO A 121 5.43 5.92 26.60
C PRO A 121 6.59 5.34 27.43
N PRO A 122 6.57 5.49 28.77
CA PRO A 122 7.61 4.95 29.64
C PRO A 122 7.57 3.42 29.67
N GLU A 123 8.75 2.81 29.70
CA GLU A 123 8.91 1.36 29.78
C GLU A 123 8.23 0.81 31.04
N GLY A 124 7.32 -0.16 30.86
CA GLY A 124 6.59 -0.80 31.95
C GLY A 124 5.20 -0.22 32.26
N ASP A 125 4.69 0.73 31.47
CA ASP A 125 3.26 1.17 31.55
C ASP A 125 2.27 0.02 31.22
N GLY A 126 2.75 -1.06 30.58
CA GLY A 126 2.02 -2.33 30.43
C GLY A 126 2.06 -3.29 31.63
N LYS A 127 2.79 -2.96 32.72
CA LYS A 127 2.91 -3.81 33.93
C LYS A 127 2.32 -3.17 35.20
N LYS A 128 2.06 -1.86 35.21
CA LYS A 128 1.65 -1.10 36.40
C LYS A 128 0.25 -0.50 36.21
N SER A 129 -0.79 -1.25 36.62
CA SER A 129 -2.20 -0.94 36.37
C SER A 129 -3.04 -0.75 37.65
N ILE A 130 -2.47 -0.15 38.70
CA ILE A 130 -3.19 0.18 39.93
C ILE A 130 -3.79 1.59 39.81
N ILE A 131 -5.11 1.68 39.66
CA ILE A 131 -5.84 2.94 39.48
C ILE A 131 -6.19 3.58 40.83
N SER A 132 -6.03 4.90 40.91
CA SER A 132 -6.49 5.72 42.03
C SER A 132 -7.92 6.23 41.79
N THR A 133 -8.79 6.05 42.78
CA THR A 133 -10.25 6.19 42.69
C THR A 133 -10.76 7.63 42.65
N SER A 134 -9.97 8.62 43.07
CA SER A 134 -10.46 9.96 43.44
C SER A 134 -10.66 10.95 42.28
N GLY A 135 -9.84 10.90 41.24
CA GLY A 135 -9.78 11.95 40.20
C GLY A 135 -10.64 11.73 38.95
N ALA A 136 -11.53 10.73 38.93
CA ALA A 136 -11.97 10.12 37.68
C ALA A 136 -13.29 10.68 37.08
N LYS A 137 -14.25 11.13 37.91
CA LYS A 137 -15.65 11.39 37.50
C LYS A 137 -15.82 12.33 36.29
N GLN A 138 -15.24 13.53 36.31
CA GLN A 138 -15.38 14.48 35.20
C GLN A 138 -14.64 14.07 33.92
N LYS A 139 -13.57 13.27 34.04
CA LYS A 139 -12.81 12.81 32.86
C LYS A 139 -13.54 11.68 32.13
N PHE A 140 -14.32 10.87 32.84
CA PHE A 140 -15.02 9.71 32.26
C PHE A 140 -15.91 10.06 31.06
N GLU A 141 -16.78 11.08 31.13
CA GLU A 141 -17.68 11.37 30.00
C GLU A 141 -16.96 11.67 28.68
N PHE A 142 -15.84 12.42 28.75
CA PHE A 142 -15.03 12.75 27.59
C PHE A 142 -14.28 11.52 27.06
N LEU A 143 -13.76 10.70 27.97
CA LEU A 143 -13.09 9.43 27.69
C LEU A 143 -14.04 8.39 27.08
N GLU A 144 -15.27 8.31 27.56
CA GLU A 144 -16.33 7.48 26.97
C GLU A 144 -16.67 7.91 25.56
N LYS A 145 -16.83 9.21 25.29
CA LYS A 145 -17.09 9.73 23.94
C LYS A 145 -15.96 9.34 22.97
N LYS A 146 -14.71 9.34 23.42
CA LYS A 146 -13.53 8.88 22.66
C LYS A 146 -13.46 7.35 22.50
N SER A 147 -13.85 6.59 23.51
CA SER A 147 -14.00 5.13 23.39
C SER A 147 -15.07 4.77 22.36
N LYS A 148 -16.23 5.45 22.42
CA LYS A 148 -17.35 5.29 21.47
C LYS A 148 -16.95 5.60 20.04
N SER A 149 -16.18 6.68 19.78
CA SER A 149 -15.69 6.98 18.42
C SER A 149 -14.62 5.98 17.93
N LEU A 150 -13.75 5.47 18.80
CA LEU A 150 -12.80 4.40 18.47
C LEU A 150 -13.52 3.11 18.06
N MET A 151 -14.56 2.70 18.82
CA MET A 151 -15.38 1.52 18.50
C MET A 151 -16.17 1.71 17.20
N ALA A 152 -16.77 2.88 16.97
CA ALA A 152 -17.48 3.19 15.73
C ALA A 152 -16.55 3.13 14.52
N ALA A 153 -15.34 3.69 14.60
CA ALA A 153 -14.38 3.68 13.49
C ALA A 153 -13.98 2.24 13.08
N HIS A 154 -13.65 1.37 14.04
CA HIS A 154 -13.32 -0.04 13.75
C HIS A 154 -14.53 -0.83 13.22
N THR A 155 -15.74 -0.51 13.69
CA THR A 155 -16.99 -1.13 13.20
C THR A 155 -17.26 -0.74 11.74
N HIS A 156 -17.11 0.55 11.39
CA HIS A 156 -17.26 1.02 10.01
C HIS A 156 -16.11 0.58 9.10
N MET A 157 -14.90 0.37 9.64
CA MET A 157 -13.79 -0.27 8.92
C MET A 157 -14.16 -1.71 8.52
N ALA A 158 -14.67 -2.51 9.46
CA ALA A 158 -15.12 -3.88 9.21
C ALA A 158 -16.28 -3.95 8.20
N ALA A 159 -17.26 -3.03 8.32
CA ALA A 159 -18.38 -2.90 7.38
C ALA A 159 -17.99 -2.31 6.01
N LYS A 160 -16.79 -1.71 5.89
CA LYS A 160 -16.30 -0.98 4.71
C LYS A 160 -17.17 0.24 4.30
N ASP A 161 -17.84 0.85 5.29
CA ASP A 161 -18.69 2.04 5.16
C ASP A 161 -17.86 3.30 4.86
N LYS A 162 -17.52 3.53 3.58
CA LYS A 162 -16.61 4.62 3.13
C LYS A 162 -17.01 6.03 3.56
N TYR A 163 -18.30 6.30 3.76
CA TYR A 163 -18.80 7.64 4.12
C TYR A 163 -18.70 7.88 5.63
N LYS A 164 -19.40 7.07 6.44
CA LYS A 164 -19.45 7.22 7.91
C LYS A 164 -18.06 7.20 8.53
N ILE A 165 -17.15 6.38 8.02
CA ILE A 165 -15.80 6.25 8.59
C ILE A 165 -14.98 7.55 8.49
N ARG A 166 -15.22 8.39 7.47
CA ARG A 166 -14.54 9.69 7.29
C ARG A 166 -15.02 10.75 8.29
N GLU A 167 -16.14 10.52 8.97
CA GLU A 167 -16.61 11.40 10.04
C GLU A 167 -15.87 11.14 11.36
N PHE A 168 -15.43 9.90 11.60
CA PHE A 168 -14.71 9.49 12.80
C PHE A 168 -13.19 9.53 12.64
N VAL A 169 -12.68 9.56 11.41
CA VAL A 169 -11.28 9.38 11.06
C VAL A 169 -10.80 10.54 10.19
N SER A 170 -9.63 11.08 10.49
CA SER A 170 -8.99 12.14 9.72
C SER A 170 -8.53 11.67 8.34
N GLU A 171 -8.31 12.63 7.45
CA GLU A 171 -7.80 12.42 6.10
C GLU A 171 -6.40 11.77 6.10
N ARG A 172 -5.60 11.99 7.14
CA ARG A 172 -4.27 11.39 7.36
C ARG A 172 -4.32 9.91 7.79
N CYS A 173 -5.24 9.54 8.68
CA CYS A 173 -5.40 8.18 9.21
C CYS A 173 -6.17 7.25 8.26
N TYR A 174 -7.10 7.79 7.48
CA TYR A 174 -7.97 7.00 6.60
C TYR A 174 -7.19 6.09 5.61
N PRO A 175 -6.11 6.54 4.93
CA PRO A 175 -5.30 5.69 4.06
C PRO A 175 -4.64 4.52 4.80
N GLU A 176 -4.05 4.75 5.98
CA GLU A 176 -3.38 3.72 6.78
C GLU A 176 -4.36 2.65 7.25
N MET A 177 -5.50 3.08 7.79
CA MET A 177 -6.52 2.16 8.30
C MET A 177 -7.24 1.40 7.18
N MET A 178 -7.35 1.95 5.97
CA MET A 178 -7.93 1.27 4.80
C MET A 178 -6.91 0.50 3.95
N HIS A 179 -5.62 0.61 4.25
CA HIS A 179 -4.57 -0.13 3.56
C HIS A 179 -4.78 -1.64 3.75
N ASN A 180 -4.67 -2.41 2.66
CA ASN A 180 -4.93 -3.86 2.63
C ASN A 180 -6.33 -4.36 3.06
N VAL A 181 -7.31 -3.47 3.35
CA VAL A 181 -8.67 -3.86 3.79
C VAL A 181 -9.59 -4.29 2.63
N LYS A 182 -9.39 -3.74 1.42
CA LYS A 182 -10.31 -3.92 0.26
C LYS A 182 -10.68 -5.40 0.03
N ASP A 183 -9.68 -6.25 -0.05
CA ASP A 183 -9.77 -7.67 -0.41
C ASP A 183 -9.83 -8.61 0.81
N LYS A 184 -10.04 -8.10 2.02
CA LYS A 184 -10.09 -8.90 3.25
C LYS A 184 -11.41 -8.70 3.98
N THR A 185 -11.88 -9.71 4.71
CA THR A 185 -13.04 -9.56 5.60
C THR A 185 -12.52 -9.52 7.03
N ILE A 186 -12.85 -8.45 7.76
CA ILE A 186 -12.37 -8.23 9.13
C ILE A 186 -13.53 -8.46 10.08
N ARG A 187 -13.38 -9.41 11.02
CA ARG A 187 -14.24 -9.51 12.20
C ARG A 187 -13.46 -8.92 13.37
N TRP A 188 -13.88 -7.75 13.82
CA TRP A 188 -13.37 -7.09 15.00
C TRP A 188 -14.50 -6.89 16.00
N LYS A 189 -14.24 -7.18 17.28
CA LYS A 189 -15.19 -7.01 18.38
C LYS A 189 -14.45 -6.46 19.60
N PHE A 190 -14.97 -5.37 20.16
CA PHE A 190 -14.59 -4.88 21.48
C PHE A 190 -15.31 -5.72 22.55
N LEU A 191 -14.60 -6.14 23.60
CA LEU A 191 -15.21 -6.82 24.75
C LEU A 191 -15.35 -5.85 25.92
N GLN A 192 -14.23 -5.49 26.54
CA GLN A 192 -14.18 -4.68 27.74
C GLN A 192 -12.88 -3.89 27.83
N SER A 193 -12.93 -2.73 28.49
CA SER A 193 -11.75 -2.00 28.94
C SER A 193 -11.23 -2.63 30.23
N LEU A 194 -9.97 -3.08 30.26
CA LEU A 194 -9.32 -3.55 31.48
C LEU A 194 -9.00 -2.37 32.40
N GLU A 195 -8.43 -1.31 31.82
CA GLU A 195 -8.35 0.00 32.45
C GLU A 195 -9.26 0.98 31.70
N PRO A 196 -10.01 1.85 32.40
CA PRO A 196 -10.60 3.01 31.76
C PRO A 196 -9.52 3.82 31.03
N PRO A 197 -9.79 4.31 29.81
CA PRO A 197 -8.80 5.02 29.04
C PRO A 197 -8.36 6.31 29.74
N ARG A 198 -7.11 6.74 29.56
CA ARG A 198 -6.54 7.90 30.25
C ARG A 198 -5.98 8.88 29.24
N VAL A 199 -6.31 10.17 29.38
CA VAL A 199 -5.62 11.23 28.63
C VAL A 199 -4.21 11.34 29.16
N VAL A 200 -3.21 11.25 28.28
CA VAL A 200 -1.80 11.26 28.67
C VAL A 200 -1.13 12.58 28.27
N HIS A 201 -1.34 13.01 27.03
CA HIS A 201 -0.75 14.23 26.49
C HIS A 201 -1.80 15.01 25.68
N ALA A 202 -1.69 16.34 25.71
CA ALA A 202 -2.56 17.24 24.98
C ALA A 202 -1.76 18.46 24.51
N ARG A 203 -1.83 18.78 23.22
CA ARG A 203 -1.17 19.93 22.60
C ARG A 203 -2.14 20.66 21.68
N VAL A 204 -1.90 21.95 21.53
CA VAL A 204 -2.56 22.82 20.56
C VAL A 204 -1.47 23.58 19.83
N THR A 205 -1.55 23.66 18.51
CA THR A 205 -0.59 24.40 17.68
C THR A 205 -1.30 25.09 16.52
N GLU A 206 -0.64 26.12 15.99
CA GLU A 206 -1.09 26.87 14.82
C GLU A 206 -0.45 26.28 13.56
N VAL A 207 -1.22 26.13 12.49
CA VAL A 207 -0.77 25.51 11.23
C VAL A 207 -1.06 26.45 10.06
N ILE A 208 0.00 26.83 9.34
CA ILE A 208 0.02 27.79 8.21
C ILE A 208 -0.31 29.24 8.65
N THR A 209 -1.45 29.46 9.29
CA THR A 209 -1.85 30.76 9.85
C THR A 209 -2.22 30.63 11.32
N LYS A 210 -2.07 31.73 12.09
CA LYS A 210 -2.40 31.76 13.52
C LYS A 210 -3.88 31.50 13.81
N GLU A 211 -4.73 31.80 12.83
CA GLU A 211 -6.17 31.55 12.88
C GLU A 211 -6.52 30.06 12.83
N ASN A 212 -5.66 29.19 12.27
CA ASN A 212 -5.92 27.76 12.10
C ASN A 212 -5.23 26.95 13.22
N GLN A 213 -5.96 26.74 14.32
CA GLN A 213 -5.48 26.02 15.50
C GLN A 213 -5.99 24.58 15.51
N PHE A 214 -5.06 23.63 15.63
CA PHE A 214 -5.34 22.19 15.73
C PHE A 214 -4.96 21.69 17.11
N ALA A 215 -5.89 20.96 17.76
CA ALA A 215 -5.64 20.30 19.02
C ALA A 215 -5.48 18.79 18.82
N GLN A 216 -4.36 18.26 19.31
CA GLN A 216 -4.09 16.83 19.37
C GLN A 216 -4.10 16.36 20.83
N VAL A 217 -4.75 15.24 21.10
CA VAL A 217 -4.87 14.66 22.44
C VAL A 217 -4.64 13.16 22.36
N THR A 218 -3.56 12.69 22.99
CA THR A 218 -3.23 11.28 23.11
C THR A 218 -3.99 10.65 24.27
N VAL A 219 -4.57 9.48 24.01
CA VAL A 219 -5.33 8.71 25.00
C VAL A 219 -4.77 7.29 25.02
N ARG A 220 -4.32 6.85 26.19
CA ARG A 220 -3.96 5.45 26.46
C ARG A 220 -5.25 4.65 26.60
N PHE A 221 -5.37 3.60 25.80
CA PHE A 221 -6.39 2.57 25.92
C PHE A 221 -5.72 1.26 26.36
N HIS A 222 -6.33 0.56 27.32
CA HIS A 222 -5.97 -0.82 27.65
C HIS A 222 -7.24 -1.66 27.69
N SER A 223 -7.42 -2.50 26.67
CA SER A 223 -8.71 -3.14 26.35
C SER A 223 -8.54 -4.55 25.84
N GLN A 224 -9.52 -5.40 26.11
CA GLN A 224 -9.61 -6.74 25.51
C GLN A 224 -10.37 -6.67 24.20
N GLN A 225 -9.75 -7.20 23.14
CA GLN A 225 -10.30 -7.17 21.78
C GLN A 225 -10.24 -8.56 21.14
N MET A 226 -11.16 -8.84 20.22
CA MET A 226 -11.08 -9.98 19.31
C MET A 226 -10.87 -9.46 17.89
N LEU A 227 -9.96 -10.10 17.16
CA LEU A 227 -9.65 -9.78 15.77
C LEU A 227 -9.42 -11.07 14.99
N ALA A 228 -10.22 -11.28 13.94
CA ALA A 228 -10.00 -12.29 12.92
C ALA A 228 -10.01 -11.62 11.54
N ILE A 229 -8.95 -11.84 10.76
CA ILE A 229 -8.82 -11.34 9.40
C ILE A 229 -8.91 -12.52 8.44
N TYR A 230 -9.87 -12.46 7.52
CA TYR A 230 -10.09 -13.47 6.50
C TYR A 230 -9.66 -12.95 5.12
N ASP A 231 -9.16 -13.87 4.30
CA ASP A 231 -8.81 -13.67 2.89
C ASP A 231 -10.06 -13.48 2.01
N ARG A 232 -9.85 -13.14 0.73
CA ARG A 232 -10.87 -13.10 -0.33
C ARG A 232 -11.71 -14.37 -0.40
N PHE A 233 -11.06 -15.51 -0.14
CA PHE A 233 -11.65 -16.85 -0.16
C PHE A 233 -12.19 -17.30 1.21
N GLY A 234 -12.31 -16.40 2.20
CA GLY A 234 -12.83 -16.73 3.53
C GLY A 234 -11.89 -17.53 4.44
N ARG A 235 -10.65 -17.79 4.01
CA ARG A 235 -9.61 -18.47 4.82
C ARG A 235 -9.08 -17.52 5.91
N LEU A 236 -8.83 -18.03 7.10
CA LEU A 236 -8.25 -17.24 8.19
C LEU A 236 -6.79 -16.90 7.87
N MET A 237 -6.47 -15.60 7.80
CA MET A 237 -5.13 -15.07 7.52
C MET A 237 -4.37 -14.71 8.80
N HIS A 238 -5.05 -14.13 9.78
CA HIS A 238 -4.44 -13.69 11.04
C HIS A 238 -5.48 -13.55 12.14
N GLY A 239 -5.06 -13.80 13.37
CA GLY A 239 -5.90 -13.69 14.56
C GLY A 239 -6.87 -14.87 14.69
N SER A 240 -7.95 -14.65 15.44
CA SER A 240 -8.92 -15.68 15.82
C SER A 240 -10.17 -15.01 16.36
N GLU A 241 -11.37 -15.56 16.07
CA GLU A 241 -12.62 -15.00 16.61
C GLU A 241 -12.89 -15.42 18.07
N ILE A 242 -12.20 -16.45 18.57
CA ILE A 242 -12.42 -17.03 19.90
C ILE A 242 -11.46 -16.46 20.95
N ILE A 243 -10.17 -16.34 20.62
CA ILE A 243 -9.14 -15.91 21.59
C ILE A 243 -9.19 -14.38 21.69
N THR A 244 -9.47 -13.90 22.90
CA THR A 244 -9.38 -12.49 23.27
C THR A 244 -7.91 -12.10 23.46
N LYS A 245 -7.56 -10.86 23.14
CA LYS A 245 -6.20 -10.33 23.33
C LYS A 245 -6.26 -9.00 24.06
N ASP A 246 -5.36 -8.84 25.01
CA ASP A 246 -5.15 -7.57 25.69
C ASP A 246 -4.33 -6.66 24.79
N VAL A 247 -4.88 -5.50 24.47
CA VAL A 247 -4.26 -4.53 23.58
C VAL A 247 -4.08 -3.22 24.34
N LEU A 248 -2.83 -2.76 24.39
CA LEU A 248 -2.44 -1.46 24.94
C LEU A 248 -2.07 -0.55 23.76
N GLU A 249 -2.78 0.56 23.60
CA GLU A 249 -2.62 1.47 22.46
C GLU A 249 -2.66 2.93 22.91
N TYR A 250 -1.83 3.78 22.30
CA TYR A 250 -1.86 5.23 22.50
C TYR A 250 -2.45 5.87 21.25
N VAL A 251 -3.73 6.19 21.31
CA VAL A 251 -4.48 6.72 20.15
C VAL A 251 -4.53 8.24 20.21
N VAL A 252 -4.13 8.88 19.12
CA VAL A 252 -4.15 10.34 18.98
C VAL A 252 -5.47 10.76 18.33
N PHE A 253 -6.21 11.61 19.03
CA PHE A 253 -7.38 12.29 18.48
C PHE A 253 -7.01 13.72 18.12
N GLU A 254 -7.45 14.17 16.96
CA GLU A 254 -7.32 15.56 16.53
C GLU A 254 -8.69 16.23 16.40
N LYS A 255 -8.74 17.52 16.73
CA LYS A 255 -9.83 18.43 16.39
C LYS A 255 -9.23 19.72 15.84
N HIS A 256 -9.70 20.16 14.68
CA HIS A 256 -9.57 21.55 14.24
C HIS A 256 -10.43 22.42 15.17
N ILE A 257 -9.81 23.28 15.99
CA ILE A 257 -10.52 24.11 16.98
C ILE A 257 -11.23 25.28 16.30
N SER A 258 -10.55 25.95 15.37
CA SER A 258 -11.04 27.17 14.72
C SER A 258 -12.28 26.97 13.85
N ASN A 259 -12.56 25.73 13.45
CA ASN A 259 -13.80 25.37 12.76
C ASN A 259 -14.90 25.07 13.78
N GLU A 260 -16.00 25.83 13.73
CA GLU A 260 -17.21 25.64 14.54
C GLU A 260 -17.73 24.19 14.51
N TYR A 261 -17.72 23.58 13.32
CA TYR A 261 -18.15 22.19 13.09
C TYR A 261 -17.05 21.14 13.38
N GLY A 262 -15.95 21.56 14.01
CA GLY A 262 -14.82 20.70 14.35
C GLY A 262 -15.21 19.56 15.29
N LYS A 263 -15.30 18.33 14.74
CA LYS A 263 -15.46 17.08 15.49
C LYS A 263 -14.10 16.51 15.90
N TRP A 264 -14.07 15.75 16.99
CA TRP A 264 -12.91 14.94 17.37
C TRP A 264 -12.81 13.71 16.47
N ARG A 265 -11.69 13.57 15.74
CA ARG A 265 -11.44 12.47 14.79
C ARG A 265 -10.15 11.73 15.14
N LEU A 266 -10.05 10.45 14.77
CA LEU A 266 -8.83 9.67 14.89
C LEU A 266 -7.77 10.21 13.94
N HIS A 267 -6.58 10.50 14.47
CA HIS A 267 -5.48 11.09 13.71
C HIS A 267 -4.33 10.11 13.48
N ASP A 268 -3.88 9.43 14.52
CA ASP A 268 -2.73 8.53 14.45
C ASP A 268 -2.75 7.54 15.63
N LYS A 269 -1.90 6.51 15.60
CA LYS A 269 -1.70 5.53 16.67
C LYS A 269 -0.20 5.41 16.97
N ILE A 270 0.21 5.89 18.14
CA ILE A 270 1.58 5.73 18.63
C ILE A 270 1.77 4.27 19.06
N ILE A 271 2.76 3.61 18.46
CA ILE A 271 3.22 2.27 18.82
C ILE A 271 4.57 2.44 19.51
N PRO A 272 4.72 2.13 20.81
CA PRO A 272 6.01 2.22 21.48
C PRO A 272 6.94 1.07 21.08
N ASP A 273 8.25 1.35 21.01
CA ASP A 273 9.27 0.40 20.58
C ASP A 273 9.42 -0.81 21.51
N TRP A 274 9.12 -0.64 22.81
CA TRP A 274 9.12 -1.70 23.81
C TRP A 274 7.89 -2.63 23.75
N LEU A 275 6.90 -2.35 22.88
CA LEU A 275 5.75 -3.24 22.70
C LEU A 275 6.21 -4.56 22.07
N PRO A 276 5.80 -5.73 22.58
CA PRO A 276 6.15 -7.00 21.95
C PRO A 276 5.65 -7.05 20.50
N ALA A 277 6.48 -7.62 19.62
CA ALA A 277 6.15 -7.76 18.21
C ALA A 277 4.80 -8.47 18.01
N LYS A 278 4.04 -8.03 17.00
CA LYS A 278 2.75 -8.63 16.65
C LYS A 278 2.96 -10.11 16.30
N GLN A 279 2.02 -10.96 16.73
CA GLN A 279 2.07 -12.39 16.43
C GLN A 279 2.23 -12.62 14.92
N PRO A 280 3.11 -13.55 14.49
CA PRO A 280 3.30 -13.83 13.08
C PRO A 280 2.01 -14.36 12.44
N ALA A 281 1.88 -14.16 11.13
CA ALA A 281 0.87 -14.90 10.36
C ALA A 281 1.30 -16.38 10.25
N PRO A 282 0.37 -17.34 10.18
CA PRO A 282 0.68 -18.76 9.94
C PRO A 282 1.21 -19.03 8.51
N ILE A 283 1.28 -18.00 7.66
CA ILE A 283 1.72 -18.10 6.27
C ILE A 283 3.22 -17.80 6.20
N THR A 284 3.99 -18.75 5.68
CA THR A 284 5.41 -18.55 5.35
C THR A 284 5.55 -17.79 4.03
N TYR A 285 6.61 -17.00 3.91
CA TYR A 285 7.01 -16.34 2.67
C TYR A 285 8.46 -16.68 2.36
N ARG A 286 8.80 -16.75 1.07
CA ARG A 286 10.19 -16.80 0.61
C ARG A 286 10.61 -15.37 0.30
N LEU A 287 11.65 -14.89 0.98
CA LEU A 287 12.37 -13.70 0.51
C LEU A 287 13.09 -14.09 -0.78
N ILE A 288 12.85 -13.35 -1.85
CA ILE A 288 13.68 -13.39 -3.05
C ILE A 288 14.67 -12.26 -2.83
N GLU A 289 15.94 -12.60 -2.65
CA GLU A 289 17.02 -11.61 -2.70
C GLU A 289 17.09 -11.12 -4.15
N ASP A 290 16.97 -9.81 -4.35
CA ASP A 290 17.06 -9.20 -5.67
C ASP A 290 18.45 -9.53 -6.23
N ALA A 291 18.49 -10.23 -7.36
CA ALA A 291 19.74 -10.67 -7.97
C ALA A 291 20.63 -9.45 -8.23
N GLU A 292 21.82 -9.46 -7.62
CA GLU A 292 22.83 -8.41 -7.79
C GLU A 292 23.01 -8.13 -9.28
N GLU A 293 22.71 -6.91 -9.72
CA GLU A 293 22.98 -6.52 -11.11
C GLU A 293 24.49 -6.73 -11.34
N PRO A 294 24.91 -7.47 -12.37
CA PRO A 294 26.33 -7.75 -12.59
C PRO A 294 27.07 -6.40 -12.66
N PRO A 295 28.23 -6.28 -11.98
CA PRO A 295 28.90 -5.00 -11.83
C PRO A 295 29.14 -4.39 -13.21
N LYS A 296 28.62 -3.17 -13.41
CA LYS A 296 28.84 -2.41 -14.64
C LYS A 296 30.34 -2.28 -14.84
N GLU A 297 30.84 -2.93 -15.88
CA GLU A 297 32.26 -2.89 -16.23
C GLU A 297 32.70 -1.43 -16.34
N LEU A 298 33.67 -1.05 -15.50
CA LEU A 298 34.29 0.27 -15.58
C LEU A 298 34.98 0.37 -16.93
N SER A 299 34.46 1.23 -17.80
CA SER A 299 35.04 1.49 -19.12
C SER A 299 36.49 1.97 -18.94
N ALA A 300 37.44 1.17 -19.43
CA ALA A 300 38.85 1.51 -19.40
C ALA A 300 39.11 2.81 -20.17
N GLY A 301 39.31 3.91 -19.44
CA GLY A 301 39.47 5.26 -20.01
C GLY A 301 40.40 6.19 -19.23
N ASP A 302 40.83 5.83 -18.02
CA ASP A 302 41.69 6.65 -17.14
C ASP A 302 43.03 5.94 -16.87
N ALA A 303 43.91 5.87 -17.87
CA ALA A 303 45.20 5.19 -17.78
C ALA A 303 46.38 5.89 -18.50
N GLU A 304 46.36 7.22 -18.56
CA GLU A 304 47.52 8.12 -18.79
C GLU A 304 47.28 9.32 -17.85
N VAL A 305 48.19 9.83 -17.00
CA VAL A 305 49.64 9.98 -17.09
C VAL A 305 50.28 9.89 -15.69
N LYS A 306 51.32 9.06 -15.50
CA LYS A 306 52.42 9.29 -14.54
C LYS A 306 53.71 8.62 -15.05
N GLN A 307 54.52 9.36 -15.80
CA GLN A 307 55.93 8.99 -16.04
C GLN A 307 56.78 9.29 -14.80
N VAL A 308 57.84 8.50 -14.62
CA VAL A 308 58.85 8.61 -13.55
C VAL A 308 60.22 8.67 -14.21
N ASP A 309 61.09 9.59 -13.79
CA ASP A 309 62.55 9.55 -14.06
C ASP A 309 63.34 10.29 -12.94
N SER A 310 64.65 10.00 -12.82
CA SER A 310 65.52 10.29 -11.64
C SER A 310 67.02 10.45 -12.03
N VAL A 311 68.04 10.73 -11.20
CA VAL A 311 68.34 10.59 -9.74
C VAL A 311 69.30 11.72 -9.27
N SER A 312 69.22 12.18 -8.01
CA SER A 312 70.42 12.74 -7.29
C SER A 312 70.34 12.70 -5.74
N GLU A 313 71.13 11.80 -5.13
CA GLU A 313 72.03 11.95 -3.94
C GLU A 313 71.70 12.92 -2.76
N GLN A 314 71.99 12.67 -1.47
CA GLN A 314 72.32 11.47 -0.64
C GLN A 314 72.14 11.82 0.89
N PRO A 315 72.52 11.04 1.94
CA PRO A 315 71.59 10.72 3.06
C PRO A 315 71.94 11.31 4.46
N LYS A 316 71.06 11.03 5.45
CA LYS A 316 71.43 10.90 6.88
C LYS A 316 70.50 9.92 7.63
N GLU A 317 71.09 9.17 8.55
CA GLU A 317 70.47 8.06 9.31
C GLU A 317 69.67 8.55 10.53
N GLN A 318 68.63 7.80 10.94
CA GLN A 318 68.64 7.15 12.27
C GLN A 318 67.59 6.03 12.40
N LEU A 319 67.98 4.93 13.07
CA LEU A 319 67.11 3.78 13.39
C LEU A 319 66.17 4.08 14.56
N GLN A 320 65.00 3.42 14.61
CA GLN A 320 64.69 2.50 15.72
C GLN A 320 63.50 1.54 15.44
N LEU A 321 63.36 0.53 16.29
CA LEU A 321 62.74 -0.77 16.01
C LEU A 321 61.37 -1.00 16.70
N ALA A 322 60.62 -1.95 16.12
CA ALA A 322 59.84 -3.00 16.82
C ALA A 322 58.47 -2.73 17.50
N THR A 323 57.44 -3.28 16.85
CA THR A 323 56.41 -4.22 17.37
C THR A 323 55.20 -3.74 18.20
N PRO A 324 54.04 -4.45 18.09
CA PRO A 324 52.76 -4.06 18.71
C PRO A 324 52.51 -4.72 20.07
N VAL A 325 51.49 -4.23 20.79
CA VAL A 325 51.01 -4.82 22.05
C VAL A 325 49.55 -5.26 21.92
N GLU A 326 49.31 -6.56 22.08
CA GLU A 326 48.02 -7.10 22.49
C GLU A 326 48.12 -7.70 23.91
N SER A 327 46.95 -7.78 24.55
CA SER A 327 46.50 -8.89 25.40
C SER A 327 46.47 -8.73 26.95
N HIS A 328 45.31 -9.12 27.51
CA HIS A 328 45.09 -9.76 28.83
C HIS A 328 45.35 -8.92 30.12
N THR A 329 44.64 -9.07 31.27
CA THR A 329 43.53 -9.97 31.67
C THR A 329 42.80 -9.49 32.96
N LYS A 330 41.46 -9.62 32.97
CA LYS A 330 40.55 -10.06 34.07
C LYS A 330 40.55 -9.42 35.50
N PRO A 331 39.45 -9.59 36.28
CA PRO A 331 39.13 -8.78 37.47
C PRO A 331 39.35 -9.49 38.83
N SER A 332 39.24 -8.73 39.93
CA SER A 332 39.22 -9.23 41.31
C SER A 332 37.98 -8.76 42.10
N LEU A 333 37.34 -9.68 42.84
CA LEU A 333 36.26 -9.42 43.79
C LEU A 333 36.74 -9.59 45.24
N SER A 334 36.45 -8.62 46.10
CA SER A 334 36.37 -8.66 47.58
C SER A 334 36.21 -7.20 48.06
N ILE A 335 35.33 -6.81 49.00
CA ILE A 335 34.54 -7.52 50.01
C ILE A 335 33.07 -7.07 49.90
#